data_AF-A0A3B8WI48-F1
#
_entry.id   AF-A0A3B8WI48-F1
#
_cell.length_a   1.000
_cell.length_b   1.000
_cell.length_c   1.000
_cell.angle_alpha   90.00
_cell.angle_beta   90.00
_cell.angle_gamma   90.00
#
_symmetry.space_group_name_H-M   'P 1'
#
loop_
_entity.id
_entity.type
_entity.pdbx_description
1 polymer ?
#
loop_
_entity_poly.entity_id
_entity_poly.type
_entity_poly.pdbx_seq_one_letter_code
_entity_poly.pdbx_strand_id
1 'polypeptide(L)' 'NNFGSSWTWLVKKADGSVAIANTSNAETPLTGADKPVLTVDVWEHAYYIDYRNSRPNYLEAFWNLVNW' A
#
# COMPACT_ATOMS: atom_id res chain seq x y z
N ASN A 1 -6.38 0.82 8.22
CA ASN A 1 -5.39 0.63 9.31
C ASN A 1 -4.97 -0.81 9.24
N ASN A 2 -3.74 -1.09 8.79
CA ASN A 2 -3.30 -2.46 8.52
C ASN A 2 -2.44 -2.98 9.68
N PHE A 3 -2.74 -4.21 10.11
CA PHE A 3 -2.02 -4.89 11.17
C PHE A 3 -1.12 -6.00 10.58
N GLY A 4 0.12 -6.08 11.07
CA GLY A 4 1.13 -7.03 10.56
C GLY A 4 1.61 -6.72 9.13
N SER A 5 2.16 -7.75 8.49
CA SER A 5 2.65 -7.76 7.11
C SER A 5 1.52 -7.55 6.11
N SER A 6 1.55 -6.46 5.36
CA SER A 6 0.42 -6.04 4.51
C SER A 6 0.80 -5.00 3.47
N TRP A 7 -0.15 -4.71 2.58
CA TRP A 7 -0.05 -3.72 1.52
C TRP A 7 -1.28 -2.81 1.53
N THR A 8 -1.10 -1.54 1.16
CA THR A 8 -2.20 -0.61 0.89
C THR A 8 -2.16 -0.22 -0.58
N TRP A 9 -3.31 -0.26 -1.26
CA TRP A 9 -3.43 -0.06 -2.69
C TRP A 9 -4.39 1.08 -3.00
N LEU A 10 -4.05 1.89 -4.00
CA LEU A 10 -5.04 2.61 -4.79
C LEU A 10 -5.45 1.71 -5.95
N VAL A 11 -6.74 1.43 -6.09
CA VAL A 11 -7.28 0.59 -7.16
C VAL A 11 -8.32 1.34 -7.98
N LYS A 12 -8.42 1.00 -9.26
CA LYS A 12 -9.49 1.42 -10.16
C LYS A 12 -10.49 0.29 -10.34
N LYS A 13 -11.77 0.57 -10.11
CA LYS A 13 -12.88 -0.38 -10.30
C LYS A 13 -13.34 -0.42 -11.75
N ALA A 14 -14.16 -1.41 -12.08
CA ALA A 14 -14.71 -1.60 -13.42
C ALA A 14 -15.58 -0.40 -13.89
N ASP A 15 -16.26 0.28 -12.97
CA ASP A 15 -17.07 1.48 -13.25
C ASP A 15 -16.23 2.76 -13.45
N GLY A 16 -14.90 2.64 -13.36
CA GLY A 16 -13.97 3.74 -13.51
C GLY A 16 -13.67 4.52 -12.23
N SER A 17 -14.40 4.25 -11.13
CA SER A 17 -14.12 4.86 -9.83
C SER A 17 -12.81 4.34 -9.23
N VAL A 18 -12.27 5.07 -8.24
CA VAL A 18 -11.08 4.66 -7.49
C VAL A 18 -11.43 4.38 -6.04
N ALA A 19 -10.71 3.44 -5.43
CA ALA A 19 -10.88 3.08 -4.03
C ALA A 19 -9.55 2.71 -3.39
N ILE A 20 -9.51 2.73 -2.05
CA ILE A 20 -8.42 2.16 -1.28
C ILE A 20 -8.74 0.70 -0.96
N ALA A 21 -7.80 -0.19 -1.22
CA ALA A 21 -7.86 -1.59 -0.82
C ALA A 21 -6.66 -1.92 0.07
N ASN A 22 -6.82 -2.89 0.98
CA ASN A 22 -5.74 -3.39 1.82
C ASN A 22 -5.69 -4.90 1.67
N THR A 23 -4.49 -5.47 1.60
CA THR A 23 -4.30 -6.92 1.51
C THR A 23 -3.29 -7.39 2.54
N SER A 24 -3.50 -8.60 3.06
CA SER A 24 -2.61 -9.20 4.05
C SER A 24 -1.57 -10.09 3.38
N ASN A 25 -0.35 -10.11 3.92
CA ASN A 25 0.74 -10.95 3.45
C ASN A 25 0.97 -10.82 1.92
N ALA A 26 0.79 -11.91 1.18
CA ALA A 26 1.00 -12.00 -0.27
C ALA A 26 -0.30 -11.85 -1.08
N GLU A 27 -1.44 -11.57 -0.43
CA GLU A 27 -2.69 -11.28 -1.15
C GLU A 27 -2.52 -10.04 -2.02
N THR A 28 -3.17 -10.05 -3.19
CA THR A 28 -3.04 -8.98 -4.20
C THR A 28 -4.39 -8.71 -4.86
N PRO A 29 -4.74 -7.43 -5.15
CA PRO A 29 -5.96 -7.11 -5.90
C PRO A 29 -6.00 -7.72 -7.31
N LEU A 30 -4.86 -8.16 -7.84
CA LEU A 30 -4.76 -8.83 -9.14
C LEU A 30 -5.50 -10.18 -9.20
N THR A 31 -5.89 -10.75 -8.06
CA THR A 31 -6.77 -11.94 -8.03
C THR A 31 -8.25 -11.60 -8.19
N GLY A 32 -8.61 -10.31 -8.15
CA GLY A 32 -9.97 -9.80 -8.34
C GLY A 32 -10.14 -9.04 -9.65
N ALA A 33 -11.19 -8.20 -9.72
CA ALA A 33 -11.51 -7.38 -10.89
C ALA A 33 -10.90 -5.96 -10.84
N ASP A 34 -10.39 -5.56 -9.68
CA ASP A 34 -9.84 -4.23 -9.45
C ASP A 34 -8.45 -4.10 -10.08
N LYS A 35 -8.19 -2.96 -10.72
CA LYS A 35 -6.89 -2.66 -11.33
C LYS A 35 -6.02 -1.84 -10.36
N PRO A 36 -4.88 -2.35 -9.87
CA PRO A 36 -3.94 -1.56 -9.07
C PRO A 36 -3.40 -0.36 -9.84
N VAL A 37 -3.32 0.79 -9.17
CA VAL A 37 -2.76 2.05 -9.70
C VAL A 37 -1.52 2.46 -8.92
N LEU A 38 -1.58 2.38 -7.60
CA LEU A 38 -0.46 2.65 -6.68
C LEU A 38 -0.48 1.62 -5.56
N THR A 39 0.69 1.28 -5.03
CA THR A 39 0.82 0.44 -3.84
C THR A 39 1.87 1.02 -2.91
N VAL A 40 1.69 0.76 -1.60
CA VAL A 40 2.71 0.97 -0.59
C VAL A 40 2.88 -0.32 0.22
N ASP A 41 4.12 -0.78 0.31
CA ASP A 41 4.52 -1.89 1.16
C ASP A 41 4.54 -1.41 2.61
N VAL A 42 3.76 -2.03 3.49
CA VAL A 42 3.77 -1.72 4.93
C VAL A 42 4.24 -2.90 5.77
N TRP A 43 4.95 -3.87 5.15
CA TRP A 43 5.80 -4.83 5.86
C TRP A 43 6.93 -4.10 6.57
N GLU A 44 7.31 -4.57 7.76
CA GLU A 44 8.38 -3.93 8.53
C GLU A 44 9.69 -3.83 7.74
N HIS A 45 10.05 -4.83 6.93
CA HIS A 45 11.28 -4.75 6.11
C HIS A 45 11.32 -3.54 5.17
N ALA A 46 10.18 -2.95 4.81
CA ALA A 46 10.11 -1.84 3.87
C ALA A 46 10.53 -0.50 4.51
N TYR A 47 10.51 -0.43 5.85
CA TYR A 47 10.76 0.82 6.57
C TYR A 47 11.58 0.69 7.84
N TYR A 48 11.80 -0.52 8.37
CA TYR A 48 12.33 -0.66 9.73
C TYR A 48 13.77 -0.16 9.87
N ILE A 49 14.60 -0.31 8.84
CA ILE A 49 16.00 0.15 8.84
C ILE A 49 16.07 1.68 8.95
N ASP A 50 15.14 2.41 8.35
CA ASP A 50 15.17 3.87 8.31
C ASP A 50 14.27 4.51 9.38
N TYR A 51 13.14 3.89 9.70
CA TYR A 51 12.07 4.47 10.51
C TYR A 51 11.72 3.68 11.77
N ARG A 52 12.30 2.48 11.97
CA ARG A 52 12.00 1.56 13.09
C ARG A 52 10.47 1.37 13.22
N ASN A 53 9.90 1.63 14.39
CA ASN A 53 8.47 1.49 14.66
C ASN A 53 7.62 2.65 14.10
N SER A 54 8.23 3.70 13.54
CA SER A 54 7.52 4.88 13.05
C SER A 54 7.06 4.72 11.61
N ARG A 55 6.05 3.86 11.40
CA ARG A 55 5.37 3.75 10.11
C ARG A 55 4.79 5.08 9.59
N PRO A 56 4.24 5.99 10.43
CA PRO A 56 3.77 7.30 9.95
C PRO A 56 4.86 8.10 9.22
N ASN A 57 6.07 8.18 9.76
CA ASN A 57 7.17 8.92 9.14
C ASN A 57 7.61 8.29 7.81
N TYR A 58 7.59 6.96 7.71
CA TYR A 58 7.79 6.26 6.45
C TYR A 58 6.75 6.67 5.39
N LEU A 59 5.47 6.72 5.77
CA LEU A 59 4.40 7.12 4.85
C LEU A 59 4.51 8.59 4.42
N GLU A 60 4.92 9.49 5.32
CA GLU A 60 5.22 10.88 4.97
C GLU A 60 6.35 10.97 3.93
N ALA A 61 7.43 10.21 4.11
CA ALA A 61 8.53 10.15 3.15
C ALA A 61 8.11 9.51 1.80
N PHE A 62 7.33 8.43 1.85
CA PHE A 62 6.79 7.75 0.68
C PHE A 62 6.05 8.71 -0.26
N TRP A 63 5.20 9.60 0.29
CA TRP A 63 4.44 10.56 -0.51
C TRP A 63 5.29 11.55 -1.31
N ASN A 64 6.53 11.84 -0.86
CA ASN A 64 7.45 12.71 -1.59
C ASN A 64 8.12 12.01 -2.79
N LEU A 65 8.01 10.68 -2.89
CA LEU A 65 8.66 9.85 -3.90
C LEU A 65 7.68 9.21 -4.89
N VAL A 66 6.37 9.38 -4.69
CA VAL A 66 5.35 8.83 -5.59
C VAL A 66 5.54 9.38 -7.00
N ASN A 67 5.57 8.47 -7.98
CA ASN A 67 5.56 8.79 -9.40
C ASN A 67 4.12 8.92 -9.89
N TRP A 68 3.71 10.13 -10.24
CA TRP A 68 2.34 10.49 -10.65
C TRP A 68 2.11 10.35 -12.15
#